data_AF-A0A9P6EH72-F1
#
_entry.id   AF-A0A9P6EH72-F1
#
_cell.length_a   1.000
_cell.length_b   1.000
_cell.length_c   1.000
_cell.angle_alpha   90.00
_cell.angle_beta   90.00
_cell.angle_gamma   90.00
#
_symmetry.space_group_name_H-M   'P 1'
#
loop_
_entity.id
_entity.type
_entity.pdbx_description
1 polymer ?
#
loop_
_entity_poly.entity_id
_entity_poly.type
_entity_poly.pdbx_seq_one_letter_code
_entity_poly.pdbx_strand_id
1 'polypeptide(L)'
;MDVALNEGKAYFVETANYKTYLREVGEGTDVMSLLLLTLLFGVVAIVCARHGFFLPEGMVDLKKGEAFANTDYALAHSLLDAHDQRWIMLSYDIWCAYGVNLKKRFQEWFPNASTLLDNLRGAIPKMHIKNHIEACQLLFAFNYLEGSGDTCGEIVESGWSVGNQAAGSTKEMNDGHRHDVLDDYHTYYNFMKTRKIASSNYFTYNSCLDQLRSKETKFCALESSLPLDVIQRWSQLDDQPQRKGKNVISVHIAQYGKGPPTQEKAY
;
A
#
# COMPACT_ATOMS: atom_id res chain seq x y z
N MET A 1 -14.79 -33.27 5.74
CA MET A 1 -14.25 -32.18 4.90
C MET A 1 -13.67 -31.18 5.89
N ASP A 2 -12.43 -30.77 5.70
CA ASP A 2 -11.81 -29.76 6.57
C ASP A 2 -12.28 -28.38 6.15
N VAL A 3 -12.86 -27.64 7.08
CA VAL A 3 -13.63 -26.41 6.84
C VAL A 3 -13.34 -25.44 7.98
N ALA A 4 -13.00 -24.19 7.65
CA ALA A 4 -12.80 -23.12 8.63
C ALA A 4 -14.13 -22.76 9.29
N LEU A 5 -14.13 -22.40 10.58
CA LEU A 5 -15.33 -22.02 11.33
C LEU A 5 -16.01 -20.76 10.76
N ASN A 6 -15.22 -19.79 10.29
CA ASN A 6 -15.73 -18.52 9.78
C ASN A 6 -16.09 -18.55 8.28
N GLU A 7 -15.62 -19.56 7.52
CA GLU A 7 -15.83 -19.73 6.07
C GLU A 7 -15.93 -18.42 5.26
N GLY A 8 -14.93 -17.54 5.37
CA GLY A 8 -14.91 -16.32 4.57
C GLY A 8 -15.60 -15.10 5.18
N LYS A 9 -16.05 -15.17 6.45
CA LYS A 9 -16.75 -14.06 7.14
C LYS A 9 -15.88 -13.27 8.12
N ALA A 10 -14.58 -13.57 8.16
CA ALA A 10 -13.62 -12.92 9.05
C ALA A 10 -12.54 -12.21 8.22
N TYR A 11 -11.26 -12.60 8.31
CA TYR A 11 -10.20 -11.96 7.51
C TYR A 11 -9.96 -12.66 6.19
N PHE A 12 -10.00 -13.99 6.19
CA PHE A 12 -9.94 -14.75 4.96
C PHE A 12 -11.23 -14.59 4.17
N VAL A 13 -11.10 -14.60 2.85
CA VAL A 13 -12.24 -14.75 1.93
C VAL A 13 -12.74 -16.19 1.91
N GLU A 14 -13.93 -16.42 1.34
CA GLU A 14 -14.47 -17.76 1.16
C GLU A 14 -13.57 -18.60 0.22
N THR A 15 -13.02 -19.68 0.77
CA THR A 15 -12.05 -20.57 0.10
C THR A 15 -12.61 -21.18 -1.20
N ALA A 16 -13.88 -21.55 -1.24
CA ALA A 16 -14.49 -22.19 -2.41
C ALA A 16 -14.57 -21.22 -3.61
N ASN A 17 -15.10 -20.02 -3.39
CA ASN A 17 -15.20 -18.98 -4.42
C ASN A 17 -13.82 -18.54 -4.91
N TYR A 18 -12.87 -18.35 -3.99
CA TYR A 18 -11.50 -17.99 -4.35
C TYR A 18 -10.82 -19.08 -5.19
N LYS A 19 -10.97 -20.35 -4.82
CA LYS A 19 -10.43 -21.49 -5.59
C LYS A 19 -11.08 -21.59 -6.98
N THR A 20 -12.36 -21.22 -7.13
CA THR A 20 -13.05 -21.17 -8.43
C THR A 20 -12.50 -20.03 -9.29
N TYR A 21 -12.43 -18.82 -8.75
CA TYR A 21 -11.84 -17.66 -9.42
C TYR A 21 -10.43 -17.94 -9.94
N LEU A 22 -9.55 -18.50 -9.11
CA LEU A 22 -8.18 -18.82 -9.55
C LEU A 22 -8.12 -19.83 -10.70
N ARG A 23 -9.08 -20.75 -10.81
CA ARG A 23 -9.16 -21.69 -11.95
C ARG A 23 -9.59 -20.98 -13.22
N GLU A 24 -10.49 -20.02 -13.12
CA GLU A 24 -11.05 -19.30 -14.26
C GLU A 24 -10.09 -18.25 -14.80
N VAL A 25 -9.39 -17.52 -13.93
CA VAL A 25 -8.34 -16.56 -14.32
C VAL A 25 -7.13 -17.27 -14.96
N GLY A 26 -6.87 -18.51 -14.54
CA GLY A 26 -5.71 -19.30 -14.94
C GLY A 26 -4.43 -18.91 -14.20
N GLU A 27 -3.36 -19.71 -14.35
CA GLU A 27 -2.05 -19.37 -13.79
C GLU A 27 -1.46 -18.17 -14.55
N GLY A 28 -1.63 -16.96 -14.01
CA GLY A 28 -0.95 -15.77 -14.51
C GLY A 28 0.57 -15.92 -14.37
N THR A 29 1.32 -15.63 -15.43
CA THR A 29 2.79 -15.77 -15.51
C THR A 29 3.58 -14.70 -14.74
N ASP A 30 2.93 -13.83 -13.98
CA ASP A 30 3.59 -12.78 -13.20
C ASP A 30 4.01 -13.31 -11.83
N VAL A 31 4.79 -14.40 -11.83
CA VAL A 31 5.46 -14.90 -10.62
C VAL A 31 6.70 -14.03 -10.38
N MET A 32 6.67 -13.20 -9.33
CA MET A 32 7.90 -12.71 -8.72
C MET A 32 8.69 -13.93 -8.24
N SER A 33 9.81 -14.20 -8.90
CA SER A 33 10.74 -15.26 -8.54
C SER A 33 11.51 -14.86 -7.28
N LEU A 34 10.86 -14.92 -6.12
CA LEU A 34 11.60 -15.11 -4.87
C LEU A 34 11.82 -16.61 -4.67
N LEU A 35 13.07 -16.95 -4.43
CA LEU A 35 13.63 -18.30 -4.45
C LEU A 35 12.91 -19.27 -3.49
N LEU A 36 12.26 -20.26 -4.09
CA LEU A 36 12.04 -21.65 -3.66
C LEU A 36 12.48 -22.02 -2.22
N LEU A 37 11.50 -22.23 -1.33
CA LEU A 37 11.52 -23.36 -0.40
C LEU A 37 10.11 -23.95 -0.28
N THR A 38 9.96 -25.12 -0.90
CA THR A 38 8.93 -26.16 -0.76
C THR A 38 7.99 -26.06 0.47
N LEU A 39 6.67 -26.08 0.22
CA LEU A 39 5.58 -26.26 1.20
C LEU A 39 5.42 -25.14 2.26
N LEU A 40 5.35 -23.87 1.85
CA LEU A 40 5.00 -22.76 2.74
C LEU A 40 3.87 -21.94 2.12
N PHE A 41 2.64 -22.13 2.60
CA PHE A 41 1.46 -21.35 2.21
C PHE A 41 1.60 -19.93 2.76
N GLY A 42 2.10 -19.01 1.93
CA GLY A 42 2.06 -17.58 2.24
C GLY A 42 0.63 -17.05 2.24
N VAL A 43 0.45 -15.81 2.66
CA VAL A 43 -0.83 -15.10 2.61
C VAL A 43 -0.61 -13.73 1.99
N VAL A 44 -1.58 -13.26 1.22
CA VAL A 44 -1.71 -11.84 0.91
C VAL A 44 -2.75 -11.27 1.85
N ALA A 45 -2.48 -10.10 2.41
CA ALA A 45 -3.43 -9.37 3.24
C ALA A 45 -3.54 -7.91 2.80
N ILE A 46 -4.75 -7.37 2.86
CA ILE A 46 -5.01 -5.93 2.78
C ILE A 46 -5.07 -5.37 4.19
N VAL A 47 -4.21 -4.39 4.44
CA VAL A 47 -4.05 -3.76 5.76
C VAL A 47 -4.21 -2.25 5.62
N CYS A 48 -4.86 -1.63 6.59
CA CYS A 48 -4.95 -0.18 6.69
C CYS A 48 -3.54 0.41 6.87
N ALA A 49 -3.02 1.09 5.85
CA ALA A 49 -1.67 1.67 5.86
C ALA A 49 -1.41 2.71 6.96
N ARG A 50 -2.48 3.30 7.53
CA ARG A 50 -2.39 4.33 8.59
C ARG A 50 -2.44 3.75 10.00
N HIS A 51 -3.36 2.82 10.23
CA HIS A 51 -3.65 2.33 11.58
C HIS A 51 -3.13 0.90 11.82
N GLY A 52 -2.84 0.16 10.74
CA GLY A 52 -2.32 -1.20 10.78
C GLY A 52 -3.38 -2.26 11.06
N PHE A 53 -4.67 -1.96 10.83
CA PHE A 53 -5.73 -2.96 10.94
C PHE A 53 -5.74 -3.87 9.72
N PHE A 54 -5.76 -5.18 9.95
CA PHE A 54 -6.10 -6.13 8.91
C PHE A 54 -7.58 -5.93 8.53
N LEU A 55 -7.85 -5.82 7.23
CA LEU A 55 -9.21 -5.59 6.76
C LEU A 55 -10.00 -6.91 6.69
N PRO A 56 -11.29 -6.91 7.04
CA PRO A 56 -12.18 -8.05 6.82
C PRO A 56 -12.16 -8.48 5.36
N GLU A 57 -12.22 -9.80 5.13
CA GLU A 57 -12.18 -10.42 3.80
C GLU A 57 -10.99 -9.95 2.93
N GLY A 58 -9.97 -9.38 3.55
CA GLY A 58 -8.79 -8.85 2.89
C GLY A 58 -7.65 -9.86 2.78
N MET A 59 -7.87 -11.15 3.12
CA MET A 59 -6.81 -12.15 3.13
C MET A 59 -7.09 -13.34 2.21
N VAL A 60 -6.05 -13.80 1.52
CA VAL A 60 -6.08 -14.97 0.64
C VAL A 60 -4.83 -15.82 0.79
N ASP A 61 -4.97 -17.12 0.56
CA ASP A 61 -3.83 -18.03 0.51
C ASP A 61 -3.04 -17.93 -0.78
N LEU A 62 -1.73 -18.02 -0.65
CA LEU A 62 -0.80 -18.18 -1.75
C LEU A 62 -0.51 -19.66 -1.99
N LYS A 63 -0.83 -20.13 -3.19
CA LYS A 63 -0.47 -21.50 -3.63
C LYS A 63 0.89 -21.58 -4.32
N LYS A 64 1.24 -20.54 -5.08
CA LYS A 64 2.45 -20.51 -5.92
C LYS A 64 2.88 -19.08 -6.18
N GLY A 65 3.61 -18.50 -5.23
CA GLY A 65 4.09 -17.12 -5.30
C GLY A 65 2.97 -16.07 -5.28
N GLU A 66 3.37 -14.81 -5.39
CA GLU A 66 2.50 -13.65 -5.38
C GLU A 66 2.07 -13.28 -6.81
N ALA A 67 1.02 -13.91 -7.32
CA ALA A 67 0.38 -13.49 -8.56
C ALA A 67 -0.61 -12.35 -8.30
N PHE A 68 -0.75 -11.42 -9.27
CA PHE A 68 -1.69 -10.30 -9.16
C PHE A 68 -3.13 -10.74 -8.91
N ALA A 69 -3.55 -11.90 -9.43
CA ALA A 69 -4.89 -12.43 -9.21
C ALA A 69 -5.22 -12.60 -7.73
N ASN A 70 -4.25 -13.02 -6.90
CA ASN A 70 -4.41 -13.18 -5.46
C ASN A 70 -4.69 -11.82 -4.80
N THR A 71 -3.87 -10.83 -5.13
CA THR A 71 -4.00 -9.46 -4.62
C THR A 71 -5.28 -8.79 -5.11
N ASP A 72 -5.67 -8.99 -6.38
CA ASP A 72 -6.91 -8.46 -6.94
C ASP A 72 -8.12 -8.97 -6.15
N TYR A 73 -8.17 -10.28 -5.85
CA TYR A 73 -9.27 -10.90 -5.13
C TYR A 73 -9.38 -10.38 -3.69
N ALA A 74 -8.26 -10.34 -2.97
CA ALA A 74 -8.19 -9.78 -1.61
C ALA A 74 -8.59 -8.30 -1.59
N LEU A 75 -8.09 -7.52 -2.55
CA LEU A 75 -8.41 -6.10 -2.67
C LEU A 75 -9.90 -5.89 -2.96
N ALA A 76 -10.46 -6.61 -3.94
CA ALA A 76 -11.85 -6.45 -4.34
C ALA A 76 -12.82 -6.65 -3.17
N HIS A 77 -12.60 -7.67 -2.33
CA HIS A 77 -13.44 -7.96 -1.16
C HIS A 77 -13.23 -6.92 -0.05
N SER A 78 -11.97 -6.55 0.23
CA SER A 78 -11.67 -5.51 1.22
C SER A 78 -12.24 -4.13 0.89
N LEU A 79 -12.53 -3.88 -0.39
CA LEU A 79 -13.08 -2.62 -0.88
C LEU A 79 -14.61 -2.56 -0.85
N LEU A 80 -15.33 -3.67 -0.64
CA LEU A 80 -16.80 -3.69 -0.73
C LEU A 80 -17.49 -2.73 0.25
N ASP A 81 -16.87 -2.43 1.38
CA ASP A 81 -17.40 -1.46 2.35
C ASP A 81 -16.89 -0.02 2.15
N ALA A 82 -16.13 0.24 1.07
CA ALA A 82 -15.49 1.52 0.82
C ALA A 82 -16.31 2.48 -0.08
N HIS A 83 -17.59 2.20 -0.34
CA HIS A 83 -18.44 2.99 -1.23
C HIS A 83 -18.59 4.47 -0.83
N ASP A 84 -18.54 4.77 0.46
CA ASP A 84 -18.66 6.15 0.98
C ASP A 84 -17.31 6.89 1.06
N GLN A 85 -16.20 6.25 0.68
CA GLN A 85 -14.88 6.86 0.74
C GLN A 85 -14.65 7.79 -0.44
N ARG A 86 -14.42 9.08 -0.14
CA ARG A 86 -14.11 10.11 -1.15
C ARG A 86 -12.86 9.77 -1.96
N TRP A 87 -11.83 9.22 -1.30
CA TRP A 87 -10.56 8.86 -1.90
C TRP A 87 -10.00 7.59 -1.27
N ILE A 88 -9.41 6.73 -2.09
CA ILE A 88 -8.76 5.50 -1.65
C ILE A 88 -7.29 5.59 -2.05
N MET A 89 -6.39 5.41 -1.08
CA MET A 89 -4.95 5.35 -1.34
C MET A 89 -4.47 3.93 -1.15
N LEU A 90 -4.07 3.27 -2.23
CA LEU A 90 -3.54 1.91 -2.21
C LEU A 90 -2.03 1.93 -2.30
N SER A 91 -1.37 1.44 -1.25
CA SER A 91 0.08 1.30 -1.22
C SER A 91 0.48 -0.10 -1.69
N TYR A 92 1.40 -0.21 -2.64
CA TYR A 92 1.99 -1.49 -3.01
C TYR A 92 3.39 -1.30 -3.55
N ASP A 93 4.34 -2.15 -3.14
CA ASP A 93 5.75 -2.06 -3.54
C ASP A 93 5.92 -1.95 -5.04
N ILE A 94 5.21 -2.80 -5.78
CA ILE A 94 5.25 -2.84 -7.24
C ILE A 94 4.04 -2.16 -7.87
N TRP A 95 3.50 -1.11 -7.24
CA TRP A 95 2.36 -0.36 -7.76
C TRP A 95 2.54 0.08 -9.23
N CYS A 96 3.76 0.49 -9.59
CA CYS A 96 4.08 0.90 -10.97
C CYS A 96 3.88 -0.19 -12.02
N ALA A 97 3.86 -1.46 -11.63
CA ALA A 97 3.53 -2.60 -12.48
C ALA A 97 2.08 -3.05 -12.26
N TYR A 98 1.69 -3.27 -11.01
CA TYR A 98 0.36 -3.77 -10.63
C TYR A 98 -0.79 -2.87 -11.09
N GLY A 99 -0.65 -1.56 -10.86
CA GLY A 99 -1.67 -0.56 -11.12
C GLY A 99 -1.98 -0.34 -12.61
N VAL A 100 -1.06 -0.71 -13.51
CA VAL A 100 -1.20 -0.48 -14.97
C VAL A 100 -2.44 -1.14 -15.53
N ASN A 101 -2.69 -2.40 -15.15
CA ASN A 101 -3.80 -3.19 -15.65
C ASN A 101 -4.89 -3.43 -14.59
N LEU A 102 -4.77 -2.83 -13.40
CA LEU A 102 -5.68 -3.07 -12.28
C LEU A 102 -7.15 -2.82 -12.67
N LYS A 103 -7.45 -1.65 -13.26
CA LYS A 103 -8.81 -1.30 -13.66
C LYS A 103 -9.40 -2.29 -14.68
N LYS A 104 -8.59 -2.74 -15.64
CA LYS A 104 -9.00 -3.75 -16.62
C LYS A 104 -9.34 -5.07 -15.94
N ARG A 105 -8.48 -5.56 -15.03
CA ARG A 105 -8.72 -6.80 -14.29
C ARG A 105 -9.97 -6.71 -13.41
N PHE A 106 -10.19 -5.58 -12.75
CA PHE A 106 -11.38 -5.35 -11.93
C PHE A 106 -12.67 -5.26 -12.76
N GLN A 107 -12.64 -4.64 -13.94
CA GLN A 107 -13.81 -4.61 -14.83
C GLN A 107 -14.19 -6.01 -15.33
N GLU A 108 -13.21 -6.88 -15.52
CA GLU A 108 -13.41 -8.26 -15.97
C GLU A 108 -13.94 -9.16 -14.85
N TRP A 109 -13.34 -9.11 -13.66
CA TRP A 109 -13.59 -10.10 -12.59
C TRP A 109 -14.40 -9.56 -11.41
N PHE A 110 -14.37 -8.25 -11.15
CA PHE A 110 -14.98 -7.61 -9.97
C PHE A 110 -15.78 -6.36 -10.34
N PRO A 111 -16.78 -6.45 -11.23
CA PRO A 111 -17.48 -5.28 -11.77
C PRO A 111 -18.10 -4.39 -10.67
N ASN A 112 -18.58 -4.99 -9.58
CA ASN A 112 -19.15 -4.27 -8.43
C ASN A 112 -18.12 -3.40 -7.69
N ALA A 113 -16.86 -3.84 -7.62
CA ALA A 113 -15.77 -3.09 -7.00
C ALA A 113 -15.03 -2.19 -8.01
N SER A 114 -15.25 -2.36 -9.32
CA SER A 114 -14.50 -1.65 -10.36
C SER A 114 -14.70 -0.13 -10.33
N THR A 115 -15.89 0.35 -9.93
CA THR A 115 -16.21 1.78 -9.81
C THR A 115 -15.47 2.44 -8.65
N LEU A 116 -15.12 1.69 -7.61
CA LEU A 116 -14.33 2.20 -6.48
C LEU A 116 -12.91 2.59 -6.91
N LEU A 117 -12.42 2.00 -8.00
CA LEU A 117 -11.10 2.33 -8.55
C LEU A 117 -11.05 3.73 -9.17
N ASP A 118 -12.19 4.35 -9.50
CA ASP A 118 -12.21 5.72 -10.03
C ASP A 118 -11.74 6.74 -9.00
N ASN A 119 -11.91 6.43 -7.72
CA ASN A 119 -11.44 7.24 -6.59
C ASN A 119 -10.11 6.73 -6.01
N LEU A 120 -9.50 5.72 -6.64
CA LEU A 120 -8.26 5.10 -6.17
C LEU A 120 -7.03 5.80 -6.76
N ARG A 121 -6.15 6.23 -5.86
CA ARG A 121 -4.77 6.62 -6.16
C ARG A 121 -3.86 5.54 -5.60
N GLY A 122 -2.76 5.25 -6.30
CA GLY A 122 -1.78 4.32 -5.78
C GLY A 122 -0.45 4.97 -5.46
N ALA A 123 0.22 4.35 -4.50
CA ALA A 123 1.46 4.81 -3.92
C ALA A 123 2.42 3.63 -3.75
N ILE A 124 3.71 3.94 -3.60
CA ILE A 124 4.74 2.98 -3.23
C ILE A 124 5.25 3.36 -1.83
N PRO A 125 5.38 2.39 -0.89
CA PRO A 125 5.90 2.65 0.45
C PRO A 125 7.24 3.40 0.47
N LYS A 126 7.46 4.21 1.52
CA LYS A 126 8.60 5.14 1.61
C LYS A 126 9.98 4.46 1.60
N MET A 127 10.10 3.22 2.06
CA MET A 127 11.35 2.47 1.99
C MET A 127 11.57 1.87 0.61
N HIS A 128 10.49 1.35 0.00
CA HIS A 128 10.55 0.69 -1.30
C HIS A 128 10.76 1.68 -2.46
N ILE A 129 10.13 2.86 -2.40
CA ILE A 129 10.13 3.83 -3.50
C ILE A 129 11.53 4.25 -3.97
N LYS A 130 12.51 4.28 -3.06
CA LYS A 130 13.91 4.61 -3.37
C LYS A 130 14.57 3.64 -4.35
N ASN A 131 14.08 2.40 -4.41
CA ASN A 131 14.58 1.36 -5.31
C ASN A 131 13.89 1.38 -6.69
N HIS A 132 12.94 2.29 -6.91
CA HIS A 132 12.31 2.47 -8.21
C HIS A 132 13.00 3.53 -9.04
N ILE A 133 12.78 3.48 -10.35
CA ILE A 133 13.21 4.54 -11.27
C ILE A 133 12.63 5.90 -10.86
N GLU A 134 13.34 6.98 -11.19
CA GLU A 134 12.96 8.37 -10.84
C GLU A 134 11.50 8.70 -11.18
N ALA A 135 11.02 8.25 -12.35
CA ALA A 135 9.64 8.44 -12.76
C ALA A 135 8.62 7.88 -11.75
N CYS A 136 8.90 6.73 -11.12
CA CYS A 136 8.04 6.16 -10.09
C CYS A 136 8.14 6.95 -8.79
N GLN A 137 9.33 7.43 -8.43
CA GLN A 137 9.54 8.25 -7.23
C GLN A 137 8.72 9.54 -7.29
N LEU A 138 8.67 10.16 -8.45
CA LEU A 138 7.86 11.36 -8.68
C LEU A 138 6.37 11.03 -8.65
N LEU A 139 5.94 10.00 -9.37
CA LEU A 139 4.50 9.71 -9.54
C LEU A 139 3.85 9.06 -8.31
N PHE A 140 4.59 8.30 -7.51
CA PHE A 140 4.00 7.39 -6.51
C PHE A 140 4.57 7.54 -5.10
N ALA A 141 5.52 8.44 -4.86
CA ALA A 141 5.94 8.75 -3.49
C ALA A 141 4.82 9.49 -2.75
N PHE A 142 4.49 9.02 -1.55
CA PHE A 142 3.47 9.65 -0.69
C PHE A 142 3.66 11.17 -0.51
N ASN A 143 4.92 11.64 -0.48
CA ASN A 143 5.27 13.04 -0.32
C ASN A 143 4.75 13.95 -1.44
N TYR A 144 4.51 13.42 -2.63
CA TYR A 144 4.00 14.18 -3.78
C TYR A 144 2.52 13.89 -4.07
N LEU A 145 1.91 12.97 -3.32
CA LEU A 145 0.51 12.58 -3.50
C LEU A 145 -0.38 13.37 -2.54
N GLU A 146 -1.22 14.23 -3.08
CA GLU A 146 -2.20 14.97 -2.29
C GLU A 146 -3.15 14.02 -1.53
N GLY A 147 -3.43 14.34 -0.26
CA GLY A 147 -4.33 13.58 0.60
C GLY A 147 -3.69 12.36 1.28
N SER A 148 -2.40 12.09 1.04
CA SER A 148 -1.66 10.99 1.67
C SER A 148 -1.39 11.19 3.16
N GLY A 149 -1.31 12.45 3.61
CA GLY A 149 -0.76 12.78 4.93
C GLY A 149 0.70 12.30 5.08
N ASP A 150 1.19 12.18 6.31
CA ASP A 150 2.54 11.65 6.56
C ASP A 150 2.58 10.11 6.59
N THR A 151 1.84 9.46 5.68
CA THR A 151 1.72 7.99 5.62
C THR A 151 3.04 7.35 5.17
N CYS A 152 3.45 6.27 5.84
CA CYS A 152 4.68 5.55 5.50
C CYS A 152 4.45 4.44 4.45
N GLY A 153 3.33 3.73 4.54
CA GLY A 153 3.04 2.55 3.71
C GLY A 153 3.65 1.24 4.24
N GLU A 154 4.62 1.30 5.16
CA GLU A 154 5.39 0.15 5.68
C GLU A 154 4.74 -0.61 6.84
N ILE A 155 3.55 -0.19 7.29
CA ILE A 155 2.96 -0.73 8.54
C ILE A 155 2.64 -2.22 8.45
N VAL A 156 2.43 -2.72 7.23
CA VAL A 156 2.13 -4.13 6.95
C VAL A 156 3.30 -5.02 7.39
N GLU A 157 4.55 -4.59 7.18
CA GLU A 157 5.77 -5.31 7.60
C GLU A 157 5.86 -5.46 9.12
N SER A 158 5.44 -4.43 9.85
CA SER A 158 5.34 -4.51 11.31
C SER A 158 4.29 -5.53 11.73
N GLY A 159 3.15 -5.60 11.04
CA GLY A 159 2.14 -6.65 11.24
C GLY A 159 2.72 -8.05 11.00
N TRP A 160 3.40 -8.24 9.85
CA TRP A 160 4.04 -9.51 9.49
C TRP A 160 5.09 -9.95 10.49
N SER A 161 5.93 -9.04 10.99
CA SER A 161 6.95 -9.40 12.00
C SER A 161 6.36 -10.03 13.26
N VAL A 162 5.17 -9.60 13.69
CA VAL A 162 4.47 -10.22 14.83
C VAL A 162 3.77 -11.50 14.38
N GLY A 163 3.14 -11.51 13.19
CA GLY A 163 2.41 -12.66 12.64
C GLY A 163 3.30 -13.87 12.36
N ASN A 164 4.56 -13.64 11.99
CA ASN A 164 5.55 -14.68 11.73
C ASN A 164 5.80 -15.59 12.94
N GLN A 165 5.46 -15.17 14.15
CA GLN A 165 5.52 -16.02 15.34
C GLN A 165 4.52 -17.20 15.28
N ALA A 166 3.41 -17.04 14.56
CA ALA A 166 2.43 -18.10 14.31
C ALA A 166 2.77 -18.95 13.07
N ALA A 167 3.76 -18.56 12.26
CA ALA A 167 4.07 -19.25 11.00
C ALA A 167 4.51 -20.71 11.25
N GLY A 168 5.29 -20.95 12.31
CA GLY A 168 5.80 -22.29 12.62
C GLY A 168 4.69 -23.28 12.98
N SER A 169 3.71 -22.87 13.78
CA SER A 169 2.59 -23.74 14.17
C SER A 169 1.55 -23.90 13.06
N THR A 170 1.27 -22.83 12.32
CA THR A 170 0.25 -22.83 11.24
C THR A 170 0.67 -23.63 10.02
N LYS A 171 1.97 -23.84 9.79
CA LYS A 171 2.48 -24.59 8.65
C LYS A 171 2.01 -26.05 8.63
N GLU A 172 1.88 -26.67 9.80
CA GLU A 172 1.52 -28.09 9.94
C GLU A 172 0.01 -28.30 10.11
N MET A 173 -0.77 -27.21 10.10
CA MET A 173 -2.23 -27.26 10.23
C MET A 173 -2.87 -27.57 8.89
N ASN A 174 -4.05 -28.19 8.95
CA ASN A 174 -4.91 -28.34 7.77
C ASN A 174 -5.49 -26.98 7.34
N ASP A 175 -6.02 -26.88 6.11
CA ASP A 175 -6.47 -25.61 5.51
C ASP A 175 -7.44 -24.85 6.41
N GLY A 176 -8.46 -25.54 6.93
CA GLY A 176 -9.53 -24.94 7.74
C GLY A 176 -9.04 -24.46 9.10
N HIS A 177 -8.33 -25.32 9.83
CA HIS A 177 -7.79 -24.95 11.15
C HIS A 177 -6.75 -23.85 11.06
N ARG A 178 -5.96 -23.82 9.97
CA ARG A 178 -4.99 -22.74 9.72
C ARG A 178 -5.71 -21.40 9.58
N HIS A 179 -6.83 -21.33 8.85
CA HIS A 179 -7.63 -20.11 8.75
C HIS A 179 -8.17 -19.69 10.12
N ASP A 180 -8.72 -20.62 10.89
CA ASP A 180 -9.26 -20.30 12.22
C ASP A 180 -8.20 -19.74 13.17
N VAL A 181 -7.00 -20.32 13.19
CA VAL A 181 -5.89 -19.85 14.03
C VAL A 181 -5.38 -18.49 13.57
N LEU A 182 -5.30 -18.26 12.25
CA LEU A 182 -4.90 -16.96 11.72
C LEU A 182 -6.00 -15.91 11.96
N ASP A 183 -7.28 -16.24 11.83
CA ASP A 183 -8.39 -15.34 12.14
C ASP A 183 -8.38 -14.93 13.61
N ASP A 184 -8.15 -15.87 14.55
CA ASP A 184 -8.03 -15.57 15.97
C ASP A 184 -6.84 -14.64 16.24
N TYR A 185 -5.70 -14.92 15.61
CA TYR A 185 -4.50 -14.09 15.71
C TYR A 185 -4.76 -12.65 15.24
N HIS A 186 -5.32 -12.45 14.04
CA HIS A 186 -5.59 -11.12 13.49
C HIS A 186 -6.70 -10.42 14.26
N THR A 187 -7.69 -11.16 14.79
CA THR A 187 -8.71 -10.63 15.71
C THR A 187 -8.07 -10.06 16.95
N TYR A 188 -7.18 -10.81 17.60
CA TYR A 188 -6.46 -10.34 18.77
C TYR A 188 -5.56 -9.13 18.45
N TYR A 189 -4.85 -9.16 17.31
CA TYR A 189 -4.02 -8.05 16.87
C TYR A 189 -4.84 -6.76 16.70
N ASN A 190 -5.95 -6.84 15.95
CA ASN A 190 -6.86 -5.73 15.73
C ASN A 190 -7.50 -5.25 17.04
N PHE A 191 -7.92 -6.16 17.93
CA PHE A 191 -8.45 -5.79 19.24
C PHE A 191 -7.43 -4.99 20.07
N MET A 192 -6.16 -5.43 20.09
CA MET A 192 -5.10 -4.71 20.79
C MET A 192 -4.79 -3.35 20.17
N LYS A 193 -4.92 -3.20 18.84
CA LYS A 193 -4.86 -1.91 18.16
C LYS A 193 -6.02 -1.00 18.56
N THR A 194 -7.25 -1.50 18.53
CA THR A 194 -8.45 -0.74 18.94
C THR A 194 -8.32 -0.23 20.36
N ARG A 195 -7.85 -1.05 21.30
CA ARG A 195 -7.63 -0.63 22.70
C ARG A 195 -6.62 0.51 22.85
N LYS A 196 -5.64 0.60 21.95
CA LYS A 196 -4.57 1.60 21.99
C LYS A 196 -4.81 2.77 21.05
N ILE A 197 -5.85 2.75 20.21
CA ILE A 197 -6.01 3.73 19.13
C ILE A 197 -6.10 5.16 19.64
N ALA A 198 -6.80 5.39 20.74
CA ALA A 198 -6.95 6.73 21.32
C ALA A 198 -5.62 7.29 21.81
N SER A 199 -4.84 6.50 22.55
CA SER A 199 -3.53 6.93 23.04
C SER A 199 -2.53 7.07 21.89
N SER A 200 -2.47 6.11 20.97
CA SER A 200 -1.62 6.17 19.77
C SER A 200 -1.92 7.41 18.92
N ASN A 201 -3.19 7.74 18.70
CA ASN A 201 -3.59 8.94 17.96
C ASN A 201 -3.21 10.22 18.71
N TYR A 202 -3.39 10.25 20.04
CA TYR A 202 -2.96 11.39 20.86
C TYR A 202 -1.45 11.63 20.78
N PHE A 203 -0.63 10.58 20.92
CA PHE A 203 0.83 10.68 20.78
C PHE A 203 1.23 11.13 19.37
N THR A 204 0.61 10.55 18.34
CA THR A 204 0.89 10.91 16.95
C THR A 204 0.51 12.37 16.69
N TYR A 205 -0.65 12.82 17.16
CA TYR A 205 -1.12 14.20 17.04
C TYR A 205 -0.12 15.19 17.65
N ASN A 206 0.33 14.95 18.89
CA ASN A 206 1.32 15.82 19.53
C ASN A 206 2.66 15.84 18.77
N SER A 207 3.13 14.68 18.31
CA SER A 207 4.34 14.61 17.47
C SER A 207 4.17 15.40 16.16
N CYS A 208 2.99 15.34 15.54
CA CYS A 208 2.67 16.11 14.35
C CYS A 208 2.68 17.62 14.62
N LEU A 209 2.21 18.09 15.78
CA LEU A 209 2.26 19.51 16.14
C LEU A 209 3.70 20.04 16.23
N ASP A 210 4.60 19.28 16.86
CA ASP A 210 6.01 19.68 16.95
C ASP A 210 6.69 19.68 15.58
N GLN A 211 6.41 18.67 14.75
CA GLN A 211 6.89 18.63 13.38
C GLN A 211 6.34 19.77 12.52
N LEU A 212 5.06 20.12 12.68
CA LEU A 212 4.42 21.22 11.97
C LEU A 212 5.14 22.53 12.29
N ARG A 213 5.34 22.86 13.58
CA ARG A 213 6.08 24.06 14.01
C ARG A 213 7.47 24.13 13.39
N SER A 214 8.20 23.01 13.39
CA SER A 214 9.55 22.95 12.79
C SER A 214 9.52 23.18 11.28
N LYS A 215 8.56 22.55 10.56
CA LYS A 215 8.41 22.67 9.11
C LYS A 215 7.98 24.09 8.71
N GLU A 216 7.02 24.69 9.41
CA GLU A 216 6.57 26.07 9.21
C GLU A 216 7.72 27.06 9.43
N THR A 217 8.46 26.92 10.52
CA THR A 217 9.61 27.80 10.80
C THR A 217 10.64 27.76 9.67
N LYS A 218 10.97 26.57 9.18
CA LYS A 218 11.91 26.39 8.06
C LYS A 218 11.35 26.93 6.75
N PHE A 219 10.07 26.73 6.50
CA PHE A 219 9.39 27.22 5.31
C PHE A 219 9.37 28.75 5.28
N CYS A 220 8.93 29.40 6.36
CA CYS A 220 8.90 30.86 6.46
C CYS A 220 10.31 31.47 6.36
N ALA A 221 11.32 30.83 6.95
CA ALA A 221 12.70 31.28 6.84
C ALA A 221 13.23 31.17 5.39
N LEU A 222 12.90 30.08 4.69
CA LEU A 222 13.23 29.90 3.28
C LEU A 222 12.52 30.94 2.41
N GLU A 223 11.20 31.12 2.60
CA GLU A 223 10.40 32.09 1.87
C GLU A 223 10.94 33.51 2.06
N SER A 224 11.25 33.91 3.30
CA SER A 224 11.80 35.24 3.62
C SER A 224 13.19 35.49 3.00
N SER A 225 13.92 34.43 2.64
CA SER A 225 15.23 34.53 2.00
C SER A 225 15.18 34.66 0.47
N LEU A 226 13.99 34.47 -0.13
CA LEU A 226 13.80 34.45 -1.57
C LEU A 226 13.19 35.77 -2.09
N PRO A 227 13.56 36.21 -3.31
CA PRO A 227 12.91 37.35 -3.97
C PRO A 227 11.41 37.13 -4.21
N LEU A 228 10.61 38.20 -4.10
CA LEU A 228 9.16 38.15 -4.28
C LEU A 228 8.73 37.64 -5.65
N ASP A 229 9.47 37.96 -6.72
CA ASP A 229 9.16 37.49 -8.08
C ASP A 229 9.36 35.98 -8.24
N VAL A 230 10.30 35.39 -7.49
CA VAL A 230 10.53 33.94 -7.46
C VAL A 230 9.39 33.25 -6.75
N ILE A 231 8.98 33.76 -5.58
CA ILE A 231 7.86 33.24 -4.80
C ILE A 231 6.58 33.25 -5.63
N GLN A 232 6.22 34.41 -6.21
CA GLN A 232 5.01 34.55 -7.03
C GLN A 232 4.98 33.58 -8.21
N ARG A 233 6.12 33.39 -8.87
CA ARG A 233 6.25 32.45 -9.99
C ARG A 233 6.07 31.00 -9.54
N TRP A 234 6.71 30.60 -8.44
CA TRP A 234 6.65 29.22 -7.95
C TRP A 234 5.29 28.86 -7.37
N SER A 235 4.62 29.79 -6.67
CA SER A 235 3.27 29.58 -6.14
C SER A 235 2.21 29.35 -7.22
N GLN A 236 2.49 29.67 -8.48
CA GLN A 236 1.61 29.43 -9.63
C GLN A 236 1.89 28.11 -10.36
N LEU A 237 2.97 27.40 -10.00
CA LEU A 237 3.31 26.14 -10.64
C LEU A 237 2.40 25.01 -10.11
N ASP A 238 1.96 24.15 -11.02
CA ASP A 238 1.35 22.87 -10.66
C ASP A 238 2.45 21.93 -10.15
N ASP A 239 2.38 21.58 -8.88
CA ASP A 239 3.35 20.69 -8.23
C ASP A 239 3.03 19.21 -8.45
N GLN A 240 1.85 18.89 -9.00
CA GLN A 240 1.42 17.52 -9.20
C GLN A 240 2.22 16.86 -10.34
N PRO A 241 2.95 15.77 -10.06
CA PRO A 241 3.68 15.04 -11.09
C PRO A 241 2.71 14.41 -12.10
N GLN A 242 2.93 14.67 -13.40
CA GLN A 242 2.08 14.16 -14.47
C GLN A 242 2.86 13.32 -15.46
N ARG A 243 2.29 12.19 -15.87
CA ARG A 243 2.84 11.37 -16.95
C ARG A 243 2.33 11.88 -18.30
N LYS A 244 3.23 12.32 -19.18
CA LYS A 244 2.94 12.64 -20.59
C LYS A 244 3.65 11.64 -21.49
N GLY A 245 2.93 10.60 -21.90
CA GLY A 245 3.49 9.49 -22.68
C GLY A 245 4.54 8.71 -21.88
N LYS A 246 5.78 8.69 -22.38
CA LYS A 246 6.91 8.04 -21.70
C LYS A 246 7.61 8.92 -20.67
N ASN A 247 7.35 10.22 -20.67
CA ASN A 247 8.04 11.18 -19.81
C ASN A 247 7.16 11.56 -18.61
N VAL A 248 7.81 11.92 -17.51
CA VAL A 248 7.16 12.53 -16.34
C VAL A 248 7.52 14.00 -16.34
N ILE A 249 6.51 14.85 -16.14
CA ILE A 249 6.66 16.28 -15.96
C ILE A 249 6.36 16.57 -14.50
N SER A 250 7.33 17.15 -13.80
CA SER A 250 7.18 17.56 -12.41
C SER A 250 8.16 18.68 -12.11
N VAL A 251 7.73 19.62 -11.27
CA VAL A 251 8.59 20.68 -10.71
C VAL A 251 9.66 20.14 -9.77
N HIS A 252 9.53 18.89 -9.32
CA HIS A 252 10.49 18.23 -8.45
C HIS A 252 11.67 17.59 -9.21
N ILE A 253 11.62 17.56 -10.55
CA ILE A 253 12.76 17.12 -11.36
C ILE A 253 13.81 18.23 -11.34
N ALA A 254 14.99 17.90 -10.81
CA ALA A 254 16.10 18.83 -10.81
C ALA A 254 16.62 19.05 -12.23
N GLN A 255 16.48 20.28 -12.73
CA GLN A 255 17.03 20.67 -14.03
C GLN A 255 18.43 21.23 -13.84
N TYR A 256 19.43 20.47 -14.28
CA TYR A 256 20.82 20.91 -14.20
C TYR A 256 21.33 21.40 -15.56
N GLY A 257 21.69 22.69 -15.65
CA GLY A 257 22.25 23.25 -16.89
C GLY A 257 23.63 22.71 -17.30
N LYS A 258 24.39 22.12 -16.35
CA LYS A 258 25.72 21.52 -16.59
C LYS A 258 25.87 20.12 -15.96
N GLY A 259 24.76 19.41 -15.75
CA GLY A 259 24.73 18.15 -14.98
C GLY A 259 24.70 18.36 -13.46
N PRO A 260 24.40 17.30 -12.69
CA PRO A 260 24.27 17.39 -11.23
C PRO A 260 25.57 17.91 -10.60
N PRO A 261 25.48 18.78 -9.56
CA PRO A 261 26.68 19.27 -8.88
C PRO A 261 27.46 18.09 -8.30
N THR A 262 28.71 17.94 -8.73
CA THR A 262 29.63 16.95 -8.14
C THR A 262 30.08 17.44 -6.77
N GLN A 263 30.26 16.51 -5.82
CA GLN A 263 30.71 16.83 -4.45
C GLN A 263 32.04 17.62 -4.41
N GLU A 264 32.84 17.55 -5.47
CA GLU A 264 34.09 18.32 -5.63
C GLU A 264 33.90 19.85 -5.67
N LYS A 265 32.66 20.36 -5.83
CA LYS A 265 32.37 21.80 -5.89
C LYS A 265 31.59 22.34 -4.67
N ALA A 266 31.46 21.55 -3.61
CA ALA A 266 30.71 21.92 -2.41
C ALA A 266 31.57 22.52 -1.28
N TYR A 267 32.86 22.78 -1.53
CA TYR A 267 33.78 23.44 -0.59
C TYR A 267 34.50 24.60 -1.27
#